data_AF-A0A1G7TSB5-F1
#
_entry.id   AF-A0A1G7TSB5-F1
#
_cell.length_a   1.000
_cell.length_b   1.000
_cell.length_c   1.000
_cell.angle_alpha   90.00
_cell.angle_beta   90.00
_cell.angle_gamma   90.00
#
_symmetry.space_group_name_H-M   'P 1'
#
loop_
_entity.id
_entity.type
_entity.pdbx_description
1 polymer ?
#
loop_
_entity_poly.entity_id
_entity_poly.type
_entity_poly.pdbx_seq_one_letter_code
_entity_poly.pdbx_strand_id
1 'polypeptide(L)'
;MIDVSADAYRSGTAGEPSPARPAGSVRRTSTVDVTIADESRPELRLEGRAQDLHTTAEGARVLDYATMAGVVEGEGGTLTELTTTPASWSGPLAALVGSSARSGFRRALDAAAPDLAASGGPLALLLDDIPVCLLVSGNLWARRPGVASSGGHPPAGVCAGWQTDGRLLTLAERTGGSPFVQGPVSERLDDPDDPRGWHDMPVLGPWSMRRARRLDLVAEPDGWFRFHAYLRDVRRQDDPAPRTVHEYSVLGRIDETGTVRRIDAVPHVLPAPECPQATASAGRLRGRPVGELRKHVSKTFTGVSTCTHLNDVLRALGDAQHLLDAIHRVRPDRR
;
A
#
# COMPACT_ATOMS: atom_id res chain seq x y z
N MET A 1 -29.45 8.55 8.99
CA MET A 1 -28.06 8.07 9.06
C MET A 1 -28.13 6.58 9.30
N ILE A 2 -28.03 5.76 8.27
CA ILE A 2 -28.04 4.29 8.47
C ILE A 2 -26.68 3.97 9.06
N ASP A 3 -26.69 3.49 10.30
CA ASP A 3 -25.51 3.09 11.06
C ASP A 3 -24.90 1.87 10.38
N VAL A 4 -23.63 1.97 10.02
CA VAL A 4 -22.99 1.02 9.10
C VAL A 4 -21.99 0.19 9.88
N SER A 5 -22.39 -1.03 10.20
CA SER A 5 -21.58 -2.16 10.71
C SER A 5 -20.34 -1.76 11.53
N ALA A 6 -20.48 -1.76 12.86
CA ALA A 6 -19.36 -1.63 13.80
C ALA A 6 -18.29 -2.75 13.67
N ASP A 7 -18.58 -3.81 12.92
CA ASP A 7 -17.77 -5.01 12.88
C ASP A 7 -16.90 -5.08 11.60
N ALA A 8 -15.77 -4.39 11.63
CA ALA A 8 -14.62 -4.82 10.82
C ALA A 8 -14.14 -6.19 11.34
N TYR A 9 -13.77 -7.10 10.45
CA TYR A 9 -13.11 -8.33 10.85
C TYR A 9 -11.77 -8.01 11.51
N ARG A 10 -11.48 -8.67 12.64
CA ARG A 10 -10.20 -8.58 13.35
C ARG A 10 -9.70 -9.96 13.75
N SER A 11 -8.44 -10.26 13.46
CA SER A 11 -7.78 -11.53 13.81
C SER A 11 -6.81 -11.43 14.99
N GLY A 12 -6.56 -10.24 15.54
CA GLY A 12 -5.58 -10.04 16.62
C GLY A 12 -5.36 -8.58 16.99
N THR A 13 -4.17 -8.28 17.53
CA THR A 13 -3.70 -6.93 17.89
C THR A 13 -3.55 -6.07 16.64
N ALA A 14 -4.51 -5.17 16.43
CA ALA A 14 -4.44 -4.16 15.39
C ALA A 14 -3.44 -3.07 15.79
N GLY A 15 -2.62 -2.60 14.85
CA GLY A 15 -1.85 -1.39 15.04
C GLY A 15 -0.58 -1.50 15.87
N GLU A 16 0.01 -2.69 16.01
CA GLU A 16 1.29 -2.83 16.69
C GLU A 16 2.36 -1.87 16.13
N PRO A 17 3.16 -1.22 17.00
CA PRO A 17 4.30 -0.42 16.57
C PRO A 17 5.20 -1.21 15.64
N SER A 18 5.91 -0.50 14.76
CA SER A 18 6.84 -1.18 13.87
C SER A 18 7.93 -1.89 14.68
N PRO A 19 8.28 -3.15 14.33
CA PRO A 19 9.26 -3.90 15.07
C PRO A 19 10.63 -3.23 14.95
N ALA A 20 11.50 -3.51 15.93
CA ALA A 20 12.87 -3.06 15.92
C ALA A 20 13.60 -3.51 14.64
N ARG A 21 14.55 -2.68 14.18
CA ARG A 21 15.37 -2.92 12.98
C ARG A 21 16.71 -3.51 13.43
N PRO A 22 16.96 -4.83 13.28
CA PRO A 22 18.24 -5.39 13.72
C PRO A 22 19.40 -4.89 12.85
N ALA A 23 20.60 -4.84 13.43
CA ALA A 23 21.80 -4.51 12.67
C ALA A 23 21.96 -5.45 11.47
N GLY A 24 22.20 -4.86 10.30
CA GLY A 24 22.27 -5.56 9.03
C GLY A 24 20.97 -5.73 8.26
N SER A 25 19.87 -5.16 8.74
CA SER A 25 18.62 -5.13 8.02
C SER A 25 18.54 -3.95 7.04
N VAL A 26 17.71 -4.10 6.02
CA VAL A 26 17.20 -2.98 5.23
C VAL A 26 15.70 -2.88 5.43
N ARG A 27 15.21 -1.66 5.64
CA ARG A 27 13.79 -1.34 5.74
C ARG A 27 13.42 -0.35 4.65
N ARG A 28 12.42 -0.69 3.84
CA ARG A 28 11.66 0.28 3.06
C ARG A 28 10.44 0.71 3.87
N THR A 29 10.19 2.01 3.96
CA THR A 29 8.90 2.57 4.40
C THR A 29 8.31 3.41 3.28
N SER A 30 6.98 3.41 3.14
CA SER A 30 6.27 4.40 2.32
C SER A 30 4.96 4.81 2.95
N THR A 31 4.59 6.08 2.78
CA THR A 31 3.22 6.56 3.03
C THR A 31 2.72 7.32 1.83
N VAL A 32 1.44 7.13 1.50
CA VAL A 32 0.69 8.00 0.59
C VAL A 32 -0.53 8.52 1.33
N ASP A 33 -0.55 9.83 1.55
CA ASP A 33 -1.70 10.53 2.09
C ASP A 33 -2.60 10.97 0.96
N VAL A 34 -3.90 10.79 1.13
CA VAL A 34 -4.92 11.27 0.22
C VAL A 34 -5.83 12.19 1.00
N THR A 35 -5.83 13.47 0.65
CA THR A 35 -6.67 14.49 1.30
C THR A 35 -7.64 15.09 0.31
N ILE A 36 -8.80 15.49 0.79
CA ILE A 36 -9.67 16.37 0.02
C ILE A 36 -9.22 17.82 0.22
N ALA A 37 -8.90 18.53 -0.86
CA ALA A 37 -8.26 19.85 -0.76
C ALA A 37 -9.20 20.99 -0.37
N ASP A 38 -10.44 20.98 -0.88
CA ASP A 38 -11.42 22.07 -0.70
C ASP A 38 -12.81 21.46 -0.50
N GLU A 39 -13.63 22.08 0.35
CA GLU A 39 -15.06 21.81 0.52
C GLU A 39 -15.86 22.01 -0.78
N SER A 40 -15.41 22.91 -1.64
CA SER A 40 -16.12 23.31 -2.87
C SER A 40 -15.69 22.59 -4.14
N ARG A 41 -14.51 21.94 -4.17
CA ARG A 41 -13.96 21.27 -5.36
C ARG A 41 -13.66 19.79 -5.12
N PRO A 42 -14.00 18.91 -6.07
CA PRO A 42 -13.83 17.47 -5.92
C PRO A 42 -12.38 17.00 -6.18
N GLU A 43 -11.35 17.76 -5.79
CA GLU A 43 -9.95 17.38 -6.03
C GLU A 43 -9.38 16.53 -4.87
N LEU A 44 -8.70 15.46 -5.23
CA LEU A 44 -7.89 14.66 -4.32
C LEU A 44 -6.44 15.07 -4.47
N ARG A 45 -5.80 15.41 -3.35
CA ARG A 45 -4.36 15.61 -3.28
C ARG A 45 -3.70 14.36 -2.73
N LEU A 46 -2.65 13.92 -3.40
CA LEU A 46 -1.84 12.79 -3.01
C LEU A 46 -0.47 13.28 -2.58
N GLU A 47 -0.02 12.91 -1.37
CA GLU A 47 1.33 13.19 -0.89
C GLU A 47 2.03 11.88 -0.52
N GLY A 48 3.02 11.51 -1.33
CA GLY A 48 3.83 10.32 -1.17
C GLY A 48 5.21 10.61 -0.60
N ARG A 49 5.66 9.78 0.34
CA ARG A 49 7.03 9.75 0.87
C ARG A 49 7.46 8.30 0.98
N ALA A 50 8.69 7.99 0.55
CA ALA A 50 9.24 6.65 0.67
C ALA A 50 10.74 6.71 0.94
N GLN A 51 11.24 5.79 1.77
CA GLN A 51 12.62 5.76 2.20
C GLN A 51 13.12 4.32 2.32
N ASP A 52 14.32 4.08 1.82
CA ASP A 52 15.10 2.87 2.08
C ASP A 52 16.19 3.17 3.10
N LEU A 53 16.25 2.36 4.15
CA LEU A 53 17.12 2.56 5.30
C LEU A 53 17.90 1.28 5.59
N HIS A 54 19.23 1.37 5.64
CA HIS A 54 20.10 0.30 6.10
C HIS A 54 20.47 0.50 7.56
N THR A 55 20.26 -0.50 8.39
CA THR A 55 20.70 -0.53 9.78
C THR A 55 22.09 -1.16 9.86
N THR A 56 23.07 -0.47 10.43
CA THR A 56 24.40 -1.00 10.76
C THR A 56 24.55 -1.15 12.28
N ALA A 57 25.72 -1.59 12.75
CA ALA A 57 25.99 -1.63 14.19
C ALA A 57 26.13 -0.22 14.79
N GLU A 58 26.50 0.75 13.97
CA GLU A 58 26.76 2.15 14.34
C GLU A 58 25.53 3.06 14.22
N GLY A 59 24.45 2.60 13.57
CA GLY A 59 23.22 3.37 13.40
C GLY A 59 22.51 3.09 12.09
N ALA A 60 21.70 4.03 11.60
CA ALA A 60 20.93 3.87 10.38
C ALA A 60 21.32 4.86 9.28
N ARG A 61 21.49 4.36 8.05
CA ARG A 61 21.87 5.14 6.87
C ARG A 61 20.77 5.06 5.80
N VAL A 62 20.34 6.21 5.30
CA VAL A 62 19.42 6.29 4.15
C VAL A 62 20.15 5.83 2.90
N LEU A 63 19.57 4.84 2.20
CA LEU A 63 20.05 4.32 0.94
C LEU A 63 19.42 5.04 -0.25
N ASP A 64 18.11 5.29 -0.16
CA ASP A 64 17.32 5.94 -1.20
C ASP A 64 16.09 6.64 -0.58
N TYR A 65 15.58 7.66 -1.25
CA TYR A 65 14.42 8.44 -0.82
C TYR A 65 13.68 9.03 -2.01
N ALA A 66 12.35 9.02 -1.95
CA ALA A 66 11.50 9.64 -2.94
C ALA A 66 10.33 10.37 -2.32
N THR A 67 9.87 11.41 -3.02
CA THR A 67 8.59 12.05 -2.77
C THR A 67 7.77 12.14 -4.04
N MET A 68 6.47 12.28 -3.85
CA MET A 68 5.48 12.51 -4.89
C MET A 68 4.42 13.45 -4.35
N ALA A 69 4.02 14.45 -5.13
CA ALA A 69 2.78 15.18 -4.89
C ALA A 69 1.96 15.20 -6.19
N GLY A 70 0.67 14.86 -6.11
CA GLY A 70 -0.20 14.83 -7.27
C GLY A 70 -1.61 15.31 -6.97
N VAL A 71 -2.29 15.81 -8.00
CA VAL A 71 -3.69 16.26 -7.93
C VAL A 71 -4.52 15.42 -8.88
N VAL A 72 -5.64 14.89 -8.38
CA VAL A 72 -6.57 14.06 -9.14
C VAL A 72 -7.96 14.70 -9.11
N GLU A 73 -8.53 14.92 -10.28
CA GLU A 73 -9.81 15.63 -10.46
C GLU A 73 -10.84 14.81 -11.23
N GLY A 74 -12.11 15.14 -11.00
CA GLY A 74 -13.26 14.63 -11.72
C GLY A 74 -13.63 13.18 -11.38
N GLU A 75 -14.83 12.75 -11.80
CA GLU A 75 -15.34 11.39 -11.54
C GLU A 75 -14.46 10.30 -12.19
N GLY A 76 -13.82 10.62 -13.32
CA GLY A 76 -12.87 9.75 -14.02
C GLY A 76 -11.52 9.57 -13.30
N GLY A 77 -11.24 10.40 -12.29
CA GLY A 77 -9.97 10.41 -11.56
C GLY A 77 -8.78 10.72 -12.46
N THR A 78 -8.83 11.86 -13.15
CA THR A 78 -7.75 12.32 -14.03
C THR A 78 -6.63 12.96 -13.21
N LEU A 79 -5.38 12.55 -13.43
CA LEU A 79 -4.22 13.19 -12.81
C LEU A 79 -3.96 14.54 -13.51
N THR A 80 -4.13 15.66 -12.81
CA THR A 80 -3.96 17.01 -13.35
C THR A 80 -2.59 17.60 -13.02
N GLU A 81 -1.98 17.17 -11.92
CA GLU A 81 -0.65 17.60 -11.52
C GLU A 81 0.17 16.43 -10.98
N LEU A 82 1.49 16.46 -11.21
CA LEU A 82 2.44 15.50 -10.63
C LEU A 82 3.81 16.17 -10.48
N THR A 83 4.35 16.11 -9.26
CA THR A 83 5.72 16.51 -8.94
C THR A 83 6.39 15.37 -8.17
N THR A 84 7.68 15.15 -8.41
CA THR A 84 8.41 14.02 -7.82
C THR A 84 9.82 14.40 -7.41
N THR A 85 10.32 13.75 -6.37
CA THR A 85 11.75 13.70 -6.05
C THR A 85 12.24 12.27 -6.28
N PRO A 86 13.34 12.07 -7.04
CA PRO A 86 14.18 13.09 -7.66
C PRO A 86 13.51 13.77 -8.87
N ALA A 87 13.79 15.06 -9.06
CA ALA A 87 13.21 15.89 -10.12
C ALA A 87 13.63 15.48 -11.55
N SER A 88 14.64 14.60 -11.68
CA SER A 88 15.06 14.04 -12.98
C SER A 88 13.94 13.24 -13.66
N TRP A 89 12.95 12.75 -12.90
CA TRP A 89 11.80 12.03 -13.46
C TRP A 89 10.66 12.94 -13.92
N SER A 90 10.68 14.24 -13.63
CA SER A 90 9.58 15.16 -13.99
C SER A 90 9.34 15.22 -15.51
N GLY A 91 10.39 15.14 -16.33
CA GLY A 91 10.27 15.13 -17.79
C GLY A 91 9.57 13.87 -18.32
N PRO A 92 10.11 12.66 -18.07
CA PRO A 92 9.45 11.41 -18.46
C PRO A 92 8.02 11.26 -17.92
N LEU A 93 7.76 11.69 -16.69
CA LEU A 93 6.45 11.55 -16.04
C LEU A 93 5.41 12.59 -16.48
N ALA A 94 5.78 13.63 -17.23
CA ALA A 94 4.85 14.63 -17.74
C ALA A 94 3.71 14.00 -18.57
N ALA A 95 3.99 12.89 -19.27
CA ALA A 95 2.99 12.15 -20.05
C ALA A 95 1.88 11.49 -19.20
N LEU A 96 2.04 11.39 -17.89
CA LEU A 96 1.01 10.86 -16.99
C LEU A 96 -0.07 11.91 -16.66
N VAL A 97 0.25 13.21 -16.80
CA VAL A 97 -0.75 14.27 -16.63
C VAL A 97 -1.79 14.17 -17.75
N GLY A 98 -3.07 14.22 -17.38
CA GLY A 98 -4.21 13.96 -18.25
C GLY A 98 -4.61 12.48 -18.35
N SER A 99 -3.82 11.56 -17.79
CA SER A 99 -4.19 10.14 -17.73
C SER A 99 -5.16 9.84 -16.58
N SER A 100 -5.96 8.78 -16.73
CA SER A 100 -6.73 8.26 -15.60
C SER A 100 -5.78 7.65 -14.56
N ALA A 101 -5.86 8.14 -13.33
CA ALA A 101 -5.17 7.62 -12.17
C ALA A 101 -5.87 6.39 -11.57
N ARG A 102 -7.13 6.12 -11.94
CA ARG A 102 -7.91 4.96 -11.48
C ARG A 102 -7.70 3.72 -12.33
N SER A 103 -7.73 3.89 -13.65
CA SER A 103 -7.67 2.77 -14.61
C SER A 103 -6.54 2.96 -15.60
N GLY A 104 -5.75 1.91 -15.81
CA GLY A 104 -4.65 1.94 -16.79
C GLY A 104 -3.42 2.73 -16.38
N PHE A 105 -3.42 3.42 -15.24
CA PHE A 105 -2.31 4.25 -14.77
C PHE A 105 -0.96 3.53 -14.76
N ARG A 106 -0.91 2.30 -14.22
CA ARG A 106 0.34 1.50 -14.18
C ARG A 106 0.90 1.21 -15.58
N ARG A 107 0.02 0.96 -16.57
CA ARG A 107 0.44 0.79 -17.97
C ARG A 107 0.91 2.11 -18.58
N ALA A 108 0.28 3.23 -18.22
CA ALA A 108 0.75 4.54 -18.65
C ALA A 108 2.14 4.85 -18.05
N LEU A 109 2.38 4.48 -16.79
CA LEU A 109 3.69 4.56 -16.13
C LEU A 109 4.73 3.69 -16.85
N ASP A 110 4.40 2.43 -17.16
CA ASP A 110 5.29 1.54 -17.92
C ASP A 110 5.66 2.13 -19.30
N ALA A 111 4.73 2.82 -19.95
CA ALA A 111 4.97 3.45 -21.26
C ALA A 111 5.78 4.75 -21.16
N ALA A 112 5.51 5.58 -20.14
CA ALA A 112 6.14 6.89 -19.97
C ALA A 112 7.55 6.79 -19.38
N ALA A 113 7.78 5.86 -18.45
CA ALA A 113 9.04 5.70 -17.73
C ALA A 113 9.31 4.22 -17.41
N PRO A 114 9.58 3.36 -18.42
CA PRO A 114 9.75 1.92 -18.24
C PRO A 114 10.86 1.56 -17.24
N ASP A 115 12.00 2.27 -17.29
CA ASP A 115 13.13 2.04 -16.38
C ASP A 115 12.75 2.35 -14.93
N LEU A 116 11.99 3.43 -14.69
CA LEU A 116 11.47 3.74 -13.36
C LEU A 116 10.49 2.67 -12.91
N ALA A 117 9.53 2.32 -13.76
CA ALA A 117 8.49 1.35 -13.43
C ALA A 117 9.06 -0.02 -13.05
N ALA A 118 10.15 -0.43 -13.71
CA ALA A 118 10.88 -1.67 -13.45
C ALA A 118 11.91 -1.58 -12.32
N SER A 119 12.30 -0.39 -11.87
CA SER A 119 13.43 -0.18 -10.95
C SER A 119 13.27 -0.83 -9.57
N GLY A 120 12.03 -1.06 -9.13
CA GLY A 120 11.73 -1.46 -7.76
C GLY A 120 12.17 -0.44 -6.71
N GLY A 121 12.45 0.82 -7.09
CA GLY A 121 12.88 1.89 -6.19
C GLY A 121 11.71 2.58 -5.44
N PRO A 122 12.00 3.47 -4.48
CA PRO A 122 10.99 4.17 -3.68
C PRO A 122 9.97 4.97 -4.52
N LEU A 123 10.43 5.70 -5.55
CA LEU A 123 9.52 6.48 -6.40
C LEU A 123 8.59 5.57 -7.24
N ALA A 124 9.11 4.44 -7.73
CA ALA A 124 8.32 3.47 -8.47
C ALA A 124 7.20 2.86 -7.62
N LEU A 125 7.45 2.65 -6.32
CA LEU A 125 6.43 2.21 -5.36
C LEU A 125 5.34 3.28 -5.17
N LEU A 126 5.73 4.54 -4.94
CA LEU A 126 4.80 5.65 -4.73
C LEU A 126 3.84 5.84 -5.92
N LEU A 127 4.38 5.87 -7.14
CA LEU A 127 3.57 6.01 -8.36
C LEU A 127 2.66 4.79 -8.57
N ASP A 128 3.15 3.59 -8.27
CA ASP A 128 2.36 2.38 -8.42
C ASP A 128 1.19 2.29 -7.42
N ASP A 129 1.32 2.89 -6.24
CA ASP A 129 0.28 2.93 -5.22
C ASP A 129 -0.85 3.93 -5.56
N ILE A 130 -0.68 4.85 -6.53
CA ILE A 130 -1.71 5.86 -6.90
C ILE A 130 -3.10 5.21 -7.13
N PRO A 131 -3.26 4.18 -7.98
CA PRO A 131 -4.60 3.65 -8.30
C PRO A 131 -5.29 3.02 -7.09
N VAL A 132 -4.54 2.30 -6.24
CA VAL A 132 -5.13 1.72 -5.04
C VAL A 132 -5.45 2.80 -4.00
N CYS A 133 -4.62 3.84 -3.86
CA CYS A 133 -4.90 4.97 -2.99
C CYS A 133 -6.21 5.68 -3.38
N LEU A 134 -6.50 5.79 -4.69
CA LEU A 134 -7.77 6.31 -5.18
C LEU A 134 -8.95 5.34 -4.97
N LEU A 135 -8.72 4.04 -5.11
CA LEU A 135 -9.73 3.02 -4.84
C LEU A 135 -10.18 3.09 -3.37
N VAL A 136 -9.23 3.15 -2.43
CA VAL A 136 -9.54 3.15 -1.00
C VAL A 136 -10.09 4.49 -0.51
N SER A 137 -9.76 5.61 -1.17
CA SER A 137 -10.24 6.94 -0.81
C SER A 137 -11.66 7.24 -1.28
N GLY A 138 -12.30 6.37 -2.10
CA GLY A 138 -13.64 6.61 -2.63
C GLY A 138 -14.72 6.91 -1.57
N ASN A 139 -14.58 6.35 -0.36
CA ASN A 139 -15.50 6.61 0.75
C ASN A 139 -15.32 7.99 1.42
N LEU A 140 -14.20 8.69 1.18
CA LEU A 140 -14.03 10.07 1.66
C LEU A 140 -15.06 11.00 1.01
N TRP A 141 -15.31 10.82 -0.30
CA TRP A 141 -16.25 11.64 -1.07
C TRP A 141 -17.71 11.29 -0.81
N ALA A 142 -18.04 9.99 -0.87
CA ALA A 142 -19.42 9.51 -0.79
C ALA A 142 -20.17 9.92 0.49
N ARG A 143 -19.43 10.39 1.51
CA ARG A 143 -19.95 10.68 2.85
C ARG A 143 -19.66 12.09 3.33
N ARG A 144 -19.07 12.93 2.48
CA ARG A 144 -18.84 14.32 2.86
C ARG A 144 -20.16 15.09 2.84
N PRO A 145 -20.52 15.81 3.92
CA PRO A 145 -21.73 16.64 3.93
C PRO A 145 -21.74 17.62 2.75
N GLY A 146 -22.89 17.77 2.10
CA GLY A 146 -23.07 18.74 1.00
C GLY A 146 -22.62 18.27 -0.39
N VAL A 147 -22.02 17.09 -0.53
CA VAL A 147 -21.62 16.52 -1.82
C VAL A 147 -22.67 15.50 -2.28
N ALA A 148 -23.22 15.67 -3.48
CA ALA A 148 -24.08 14.68 -4.11
C ALA A 148 -23.24 13.43 -4.45
N SER A 149 -23.42 12.36 -3.69
CA SER A 149 -22.78 11.07 -3.95
C SER A 149 -23.46 10.37 -5.13
N SER A 150 -22.76 10.22 -6.26
CA SER A 150 -23.07 9.16 -7.21
C SER A 150 -22.61 7.82 -6.59
N GLY A 151 -23.56 7.12 -5.97
CA GLY A 151 -23.30 5.85 -5.29
C GLY A 151 -22.74 4.80 -6.24
N GLY A 152 -21.69 4.11 -5.81
CA GLY A 152 -21.12 2.99 -6.55
C GLY A 152 -20.43 2.03 -5.58
N HIS A 153 -20.30 0.78 -6.00
CA HIS A 153 -19.50 -0.21 -5.32
C HIS A 153 -18.67 -1.00 -6.33
N PRO A 154 -17.53 -1.57 -5.93
CA PRO A 154 -16.79 -2.51 -6.76
C PRO A 154 -17.69 -3.63 -7.31
N PRO A 155 -17.45 -4.10 -8.55
CA PRO A 155 -18.29 -5.14 -9.16
C PRO A 155 -18.20 -6.45 -8.38
N ALA A 156 -19.30 -7.22 -8.40
CA ALA A 156 -19.35 -8.54 -7.78
C ALA A 156 -18.24 -9.45 -8.31
N GLY A 157 -17.64 -10.22 -7.42
CA GLY A 157 -16.58 -11.17 -7.72
C GLY A 157 -15.19 -10.56 -7.93
N VAL A 158 -15.01 -9.24 -7.81
CA VAL A 158 -13.69 -8.61 -8.05
C VAL A 158 -12.60 -9.09 -7.07
N CYS A 159 -12.98 -9.42 -5.84
CA CYS A 159 -12.08 -9.96 -4.83
C CYS A 159 -12.87 -10.71 -3.73
N ALA A 160 -12.17 -11.38 -2.81
CA ALA A 160 -12.78 -12.17 -1.73
C ALA A 160 -13.82 -11.39 -0.91
N GLY A 161 -13.56 -10.11 -0.61
CA GLY A 161 -14.50 -9.26 0.12
C GLY A 161 -15.76 -8.88 -0.66
N TRP A 162 -15.70 -8.95 -2.00
CA TRP A 162 -16.78 -8.61 -2.91
C TRP A 162 -17.34 -9.84 -3.62
N GLN A 163 -17.20 -11.02 -3.02
CA GLN A 163 -17.76 -12.25 -3.58
C GLN A 163 -19.28 -12.21 -3.63
N THR A 164 -19.86 -13.00 -4.54
CA THR A 164 -21.30 -13.24 -4.58
C THR A 164 -21.77 -13.71 -3.20
N ASP A 165 -22.90 -13.17 -2.73
CA ASP A 165 -23.48 -13.44 -1.41
C ASP A 165 -22.60 -13.01 -0.21
N GLY A 166 -21.51 -12.28 -0.46
CA GLY A 166 -20.63 -11.74 0.59
C GLY A 166 -21.20 -10.49 1.25
N ARG A 167 -20.80 -10.25 2.51
CA ARG A 167 -21.32 -9.15 3.35
C ARG A 167 -21.28 -7.79 2.67
N LEU A 168 -20.16 -7.42 2.02
CA LEU A 168 -20.02 -6.09 1.42
C LEU A 168 -20.98 -5.87 0.26
N LEU A 169 -21.15 -6.89 -0.59
CA LEU A 169 -22.06 -6.81 -1.73
C LEU A 169 -23.52 -6.71 -1.26
N THR A 170 -23.93 -7.58 -0.32
CA THR A 170 -25.28 -7.53 0.25
C THR A 170 -25.59 -6.18 0.90
N LEU A 171 -24.63 -5.61 1.65
CA LEU A 171 -24.82 -4.28 2.23
C LEU A 171 -24.91 -3.21 1.14
N ALA A 172 -24.04 -3.28 0.12
CA ALA A 172 -24.02 -2.30 -0.95
C ALA A 172 -25.34 -2.25 -1.73
N GLU A 173 -25.90 -3.41 -2.05
CA GLU A 173 -27.20 -3.54 -2.73
C GLU A 173 -28.34 -2.99 -1.87
N ARG A 174 -28.30 -3.22 -0.55
CA ARG A 174 -29.30 -2.69 0.39
C ARG A 174 -29.21 -1.17 0.57
N THR A 175 -28.01 -0.61 0.54
CA THR A 175 -27.78 0.81 0.80
C THR A 175 -27.57 1.66 -0.45
N GLY A 176 -27.56 1.07 -1.65
CA GLY A 176 -27.35 1.77 -2.91
C GLY A 176 -25.93 2.28 -3.14
N GLY A 177 -24.91 1.70 -2.48
CA GLY A 177 -23.53 2.16 -2.58
C GLY A 177 -22.60 1.45 -1.59
N SER A 178 -21.28 1.60 -1.77
CA SER A 178 -20.27 0.91 -0.95
C SER A 178 -20.53 1.08 0.56
N PRO A 179 -20.57 -0.03 1.33
CA PRO A 179 -20.81 0.05 2.74
C PRO A 179 -19.63 0.73 3.43
N PHE A 180 -19.96 1.42 4.50
CA PHE A 180 -18.99 1.99 5.39
C PHE A 180 -18.70 1.01 6.50
N VAL A 181 -17.43 0.63 6.60
CA VAL A 181 -16.98 -0.21 7.68
C VAL A 181 -16.15 0.65 8.61
N GLN A 182 -16.52 0.65 9.88
CA GLN A 182 -15.80 1.37 10.91
C GLN A 182 -14.82 0.41 11.58
N GLY A 183 -13.53 0.64 11.35
CA GLY A 183 -12.49 -0.11 12.03
C GLY A 183 -12.09 0.48 13.38
N PRO A 184 -11.11 -0.16 14.06
CA PRO A 184 -10.56 0.33 15.31
C PRO A 184 -9.92 1.70 15.13
N VAL A 185 -9.79 2.42 16.24
CA VAL A 185 -8.85 3.55 16.29
C VAL A 185 -7.47 3.03 15.93
N SER A 186 -6.80 3.73 15.02
CA SER A 186 -5.46 3.37 14.58
C SER A 186 -4.43 3.84 15.59
N GLU A 187 -3.60 2.92 16.06
CA GLU A 187 -2.42 3.23 16.86
C GLU A 187 -1.28 3.79 15.99
N ARG A 188 -0.25 4.37 16.62
CA ARG A 188 0.92 4.94 15.95
C ARG A 188 1.81 3.84 15.36
N LEU A 189 2.36 4.05 14.17
CA LEU A 189 3.32 3.11 13.54
C LEU A 189 4.75 3.36 14.00
N ASP A 190 5.05 4.63 14.28
CA ASP A 190 6.35 5.10 14.68
C ASP A 190 6.59 4.82 16.16
N ASP A 191 7.80 4.32 16.42
CA ASP A 191 8.30 4.06 17.76
C ASP A 191 9.08 5.31 18.22
N PRO A 192 8.71 5.96 19.34
CA PRO A 192 9.46 7.08 19.89
C PRO A 192 10.94 6.77 20.14
N ASP A 193 11.29 5.50 20.37
CA ASP A 193 12.66 5.05 20.61
C ASP A 193 13.42 4.75 19.30
N ASP A 194 12.74 4.69 18.15
CA ASP A 194 13.33 4.61 16.80
C ASP A 194 12.76 5.69 15.87
N PRO A 195 13.14 6.98 16.05
CA PRO A 195 12.62 8.09 15.26
C PRO A 195 13.02 8.04 13.77
N ARG A 196 13.93 7.14 13.38
CA ARG A 196 14.28 6.88 11.98
C ARG A 196 13.56 5.65 11.40
N GLY A 197 12.78 4.93 12.21
CA GLY A 197 12.09 3.71 11.80
C GLY A 197 11.03 3.95 10.72
N TRP A 198 10.54 5.19 10.62
CA TRP A 198 9.74 5.74 9.54
C TRP A 198 10.29 7.10 9.13
N HIS A 199 10.03 7.50 7.89
CA HIS A 199 10.20 8.90 7.46
C HIS A 199 9.17 9.80 8.16
N ASP A 200 9.35 11.12 8.02
CA ASP A 200 8.41 12.09 8.60
C ASP A 200 6.96 11.80 8.14
N MET A 201 6.08 11.64 9.13
CA MET A 201 4.68 11.29 8.96
C MET A 201 3.83 12.38 9.62
N PRO A 202 3.39 13.41 8.86
CA PRO A 202 2.53 14.46 9.38
C PRO A 202 1.28 13.90 10.06
N VAL A 203 0.69 14.67 10.97
CA VAL A 203 -0.60 14.30 11.55
C VAL A 203 -1.66 14.29 10.46
N LEU A 204 -2.37 13.16 10.36
CA LEU A 204 -3.40 12.99 9.35
C LEU A 204 -4.61 13.89 9.67
N GLY A 205 -4.91 14.84 8.78
CA GLY A 205 -6.01 15.81 8.93
C GLY A 205 -7.41 15.18 8.77
N PRO A 206 -8.50 15.92 9.01
CA PRO A 206 -9.84 15.41 8.73
C PRO A 206 -10.03 15.20 7.22
N TRP A 207 -10.98 14.35 6.84
CA TRP A 207 -11.30 14.03 5.45
C TRP A 207 -10.09 13.56 4.61
N SER A 208 -9.35 12.62 5.19
CA SER A 208 -8.14 12.09 4.59
C SER A 208 -7.99 10.58 4.82
N MET A 209 -7.10 9.99 4.03
CA MET A 209 -6.66 8.60 4.14
C MET A 209 -5.14 8.58 4.14
N ARG A 210 -4.56 7.58 4.80
CA ARG A 210 -3.14 7.25 4.66
C ARG A 210 -3.00 5.77 4.35
N ARG A 211 -2.30 5.47 3.27
CA ARG A 211 -1.74 4.14 3.01
C ARG A 211 -0.32 4.13 3.52
N ALA A 212 0.00 3.25 4.46
CA ALA A 212 1.34 3.06 5.00
C ALA A 212 1.86 1.66 4.68
N ARG A 213 3.10 1.55 4.23
CA ARG A 213 3.75 0.28 3.89
C ARG A 213 5.12 0.19 4.51
N ARG A 214 5.50 -1.03 4.87
CA ARG A 214 6.85 -1.36 5.33
C ARG A 214 7.29 -2.66 4.67
N LEU A 215 8.56 -2.75 4.28
CA LEU A 215 9.20 -3.99 3.87
C LEU A 215 10.55 -4.07 4.59
N ASP A 216 10.65 -4.99 5.54
CA ASP A 216 11.89 -5.34 6.19
C ASP A 216 12.54 -6.52 5.48
N LEU A 217 13.85 -6.44 5.23
CA LEU A 217 14.71 -7.54 4.85
C LEU A 217 15.82 -7.69 5.91
N VAL A 218 15.90 -8.87 6.52
CA VAL A 218 16.89 -9.20 7.54
C VAL A 218 17.72 -10.38 7.04
N ALA A 219 19.02 -10.17 6.87
CA ALA A 219 19.94 -11.24 6.53
C ALA A 219 20.02 -12.28 7.66
N GLU A 220 20.03 -13.55 7.30
CA GLU A 220 20.15 -14.69 8.20
C GLU A 220 21.54 -15.36 8.04
N PRO A 221 22.00 -16.13 9.05
CA PRO A 221 23.34 -16.74 9.02
C PRO A 221 23.59 -17.73 7.87
N ASP A 222 22.54 -18.32 7.31
CA ASP A 222 22.57 -19.26 6.19
C ASP A 222 22.62 -18.58 4.82
N GLY A 223 22.76 -17.25 4.79
CA GLY A 223 22.76 -16.46 3.54
C GLY A 223 21.36 -16.16 3.00
N TRP A 224 20.31 -16.60 3.68
CA TRP A 224 18.93 -16.30 3.33
C TRP A 224 18.52 -14.93 3.90
N PHE A 225 17.36 -14.46 3.45
CA PHE A 225 16.75 -13.23 3.93
C PHE A 225 15.35 -13.52 4.44
N ARG A 226 15.11 -13.17 5.71
CA ARG A 226 13.75 -13.08 6.24
C ARG A 226 13.15 -11.76 5.81
N PHE A 227 11.91 -11.79 5.33
CA PHE A 227 11.16 -10.58 5.02
C PHE A 227 9.90 -10.44 5.87
N HIS A 228 9.57 -9.18 6.17
CA HIS A 228 8.30 -8.79 6.77
C HIS A 228 7.75 -7.59 6.00
N ALA A 229 6.76 -7.84 5.15
CA ALA A 229 5.97 -6.78 4.54
C ALA A 229 4.75 -6.46 5.40
N TYR A 230 4.41 -5.19 5.48
CA TYR A 230 3.26 -4.70 6.23
C TYR A 230 2.55 -3.64 5.41
N LEU A 231 1.23 -3.64 5.50
CA LEU A 231 0.34 -2.64 4.90
C LEU A 231 -0.69 -2.23 5.94
N ARG A 232 -0.93 -0.93 6.04
CA ARG A 232 -2.09 -0.38 6.73
C ARG A 232 -2.70 0.79 5.95
N ASP A 233 -3.98 0.68 5.66
CA ASP A 233 -4.81 1.79 5.20
C ASP A 233 -5.60 2.33 6.40
N VAL A 234 -5.50 3.62 6.67
CA VAL A 234 -6.28 4.32 7.69
C VAL A 234 -7.08 5.44 7.07
N ARG A 235 -8.24 5.74 7.65
CA ARG A 235 -9.12 6.85 7.28
C ARG A 235 -9.30 7.78 8.46
N ARG A 236 -9.32 9.09 8.23
CA ARG A 236 -9.83 10.07 9.19
C ARG A 236 -10.88 10.94 8.51
N GLN A 237 -12.11 10.91 8.98
CA GLN A 237 -13.16 11.84 8.55
C GLN A 237 -13.26 12.98 9.56
N ASP A 238 -14.43 13.23 10.12
CA ASP A 238 -14.68 14.07 11.28
C ASP A 238 -14.44 13.35 12.61
N ASP A 239 -14.07 12.05 12.58
CA ASP A 239 -13.61 11.30 13.74
C ASP A 239 -12.45 12.00 14.48
N PRO A 240 -12.38 11.91 15.82
CA PRO A 240 -11.30 12.50 16.60
C PRO A 240 -9.92 11.91 16.23
N ALA A 241 -9.88 10.63 15.86
CA ALA A 241 -8.66 9.89 15.53
C ALA A 241 -8.84 9.08 14.23
N PRO A 242 -7.75 8.80 13.49
CA PRO A 242 -7.81 7.92 12.32
C PRO A 242 -8.23 6.51 12.73
N ARG A 243 -8.93 5.82 11.82
CA ARG A 243 -9.40 4.44 11.98
C ARG A 243 -8.83 3.53 10.91
N THR A 244 -8.41 2.33 11.30
CA THR A 244 -7.85 1.34 10.37
C THR A 244 -8.94 0.76 9.48
N VAL A 245 -8.68 0.59 8.18
CA VAL A 245 -9.62 0.01 7.21
C VAL A 245 -9.11 -1.32 6.68
N HIS A 246 -7.83 -1.37 6.28
CA HIS A 246 -7.15 -2.58 5.84
C HIS A 246 -5.82 -2.70 6.57
N GLU A 247 -5.49 -3.88 7.06
CA GLU A 247 -4.21 -4.15 7.69
C GLU A 247 -3.79 -5.60 7.44
N TYR A 248 -2.58 -5.76 6.92
CA TYR A 248 -1.97 -7.06 6.61
C TYR A 248 -0.50 -7.08 7.03
N SER A 249 -0.04 -8.25 7.45
CA SER A 249 1.38 -8.60 7.42
C SER A 249 1.61 -9.74 6.43
N VAL A 250 2.74 -9.74 5.73
CA VAL A 250 3.20 -10.87 4.93
C VAL A 250 4.61 -11.20 5.37
N LEU A 251 4.77 -12.41 5.90
CA LEU A 251 6.00 -12.90 6.50
C LEU A 251 6.58 -13.99 5.62
N GLY A 252 7.90 -14.05 5.50
CA GLY A 252 8.50 -15.10 4.70
C GLY A 252 10.01 -15.13 4.70
N ARG A 253 10.55 -15.99 3.84
CA ARG A 253 11.99 -16.17 3.61
C ARG A 253 12.28 -16.24 2.13
N ILE A 254 13.37 -15.61 1.72
CA ILE A 254 13.95 -15.61 0.38
C ILE A 254 15.31 -16.28 0.50
N ASP A 255 15.64 -17.19 -0.39
CA ASP A 255 16.96 -17.83 -0.41
C ASP A 255 18.02 -16.92 -1.06
N GLU A 256 19.26 -17.42 -1.16
CA GLU A 256 20.39 -16.70 -1.74
C GLU A 256 20.21 -16.33 -3.22
N THR A 257 19.29 -16.98 -3.93
CA THR A 257 18.98 -16.71 -5.35
C THR A 257 17.91 -15.64 -5.53
N GLY A 258 17.30 -15.15 -4.45
CA GLY A 258 16.14 -14.27 -4.54
C GLY A 258 14.82 -15.03 -4.70
N THR A 259 14.78 -16.34 -4.44
CA THR A 259 13.56 -17.16 -4.59
C THR A 259 12.78 -17.22 -3.28
N VAL A 260 11.46 -16.99 -3.34
CA VAL A 260 10.56 -17.10 -2.18
C VAL A 260 10.45 -18.56 -1.74
N ARG A 261 10.97 -18.89 -0.55
CA ARG A 261 10.91 -20.23 0.04
C ARG A 261 9.77 -20.39 1.03
N ARG A 262 9.47 -19.34 1.79
CA ARG A 262 8.32 -19.27 2.71
C ARG A 262 7.59 -17.97 2.50
N ILE A 263 6.26 -18.02 2.55
CA ILE A 263 5.41 -16.85 2.52
C ILE A 263 4.07 -17.21 3.17
N ASP A 264 3.65 -16.37 4.11
CA ASP A 264 2.42 -16.49 4.87
C ASP A 264 1.82 -15.08 5.02
N ALA A 265 0.56 -14.89 4.61
CA ALA A 265 -0.16 -13.64 4.80
C ALA A 265 -1.01 -13.73 6.08
N VAL A 266 -0.89 -12.72 6.93
CA VAL A 266 -1.60 -12.59 8.20
C VAL A 266 -2.56 -11.40 8.06
N PRO A 267 -3.88 -11.64 8.10
CA PRO A 267 -4.84 -10.56 8.16
C PRO A 267 -4.81 -9.94 9.56
N HIS A 268 -5.11 -8.65 9.68
CA HIS A 268 -5.23 -7.97 10.98
C HIS A 268 -6.58 -7.26 11.11
N VAL A 269 -6.82 -6.22 10.31
CA VAL A 269 -8.09 -5.48 10.25
C VAL A 269 -8.58 -5.49 8.82
N LEU A 270 -9.80 -5.98 8.59
CA LEU A 270 -10.37 -6.08 7.25
C LEU A 270 -11.85 -5.67 7.22
N PRO A 271 -12.34 -5.15 6.08
CA PRO A 271 -13.69 -4.60 6.01
C PRO A 271 -14.78 -5.68 6.06
N ALA A 272 -14.45 -6.95 5.84
CA ALA A 272 -15.43 -8.02 5.75
C ALA A 272 -14.88 -9.36 6.27
N PRO A 273 -15.74 -10.25 6.82
CA PRO A 273 -15.35 -11.57 7.29
C PRO A 273 -14.89 -12.53 6.18
N GLU A 274 -15.18 -12.22 4.92
CA GLU A 274 -14.75 -12.99 3.75
C GLU A 274 -13.31 -12.64 3.33
N CYS A 275 -12.85 -11.41 3.62
CA CYS A 275 -11.52 -10.95 3.21
C CYS A 275 -10.35 -11.85 3.68
N PRO A 276 -10.35 -12.42 4.91
CA PRO A 276 -9.31 -13.35 5.36
C PRO A 276 -9.10 -14.58 4.46
N GLN A 277 -10.12 -15.01 3.70
CA GLN A 277 -10.04 -16.16 2.79
C GLN A 277 -8.97 -15.94 1.70
N ALA A 278 -8.67 -14.68 1.37
CA ALA A 278 -7.65 -14.32 0.40
C ALA A 278 -6.21 -14.65 0.85
N THR A 279 -5.96 -14.81 2.15
CA THR A 279 -4.60 -14.94 2.71
C THR A 279 -3.84 -16.14 2.16
N ALA A 280 -4.55 -17.24 1.88
CA ALA A 280 -3.97 -18.44 1.26
C ALA A 280 -3.40 -18.18 -0.15
N SER A 281 -3.82 -17.11 -0.85
CA SER A 281 -3.31 -16.77 -2.18
C SER A 281 -1.81 -16.46 -2.17
N ALA A 282 -1.27 -15.97 -1.04
CA ALA A 282 0.15 -15.69 -0.88
C ALA A 282 1.02 -16.93 -1.14
N GLY A 283 0.53 -18.12 -0.76
CA GLY A 283 1.22 -19.40 -0.96
C GLY A 283 1.54 -19.72 -2.43
N ARG A 284 0.79 -19.13 -3.39
CA ARG A 284 1.01 -19.30 -4.84
C ARG A 284 2.33 -18.67 -5.33
N LEU A 285 2.98 -17.86 -4.49
CA LEU A 285 4.27 -17.23 -4.79
C LEU A 285 5.48 -18.05 -4.36
N ARG A 286 5.29 -19.16 -3.62
CA ARG A 286 6.39 -20.05 -3.24
C ARG A 286 7.08 -20.59 -4.50
N GLY A 287 8.42 -20.60 -4.48
CA GLY A 287 9.25 -21.04 -5.60
C GLY A 287 9.45 -20.00 -6.70
N ARG A 288 8.94 -18.76 -6.54
CA ARG A 288 9.14 -17.69 -7.53
C ARG A 288 10.27 -16.75 -7.14
N PRO A 289 11.05 -16.25 -8.11
CA PRO A 289 11.98 -15.14 -7.88
C PRO A 289 11.21 -13.87 -7.46
N VAL A 290 11.75 -13.11 -6.50
CA VAL A 290 11.11 -11.86 -6.05
C VAL A 290 10.94 -10.86 -7.19
N GLY A 291 11.93 -10.72 -8.07
CA GLY A 291 11.85 -9.80 -9.22
C GLY A 291 10.69 -10.09 -10.19
N GLU A 292 10.11 -11.29 -10.20
CA GLU A 292 8.99 -11.64 -11.07
C GLU A 292 7.61 -11.38 -10.45
N LEU A 293 7.54 -11.18 -9.12
CA LEU A 293 6.27 -11.12 -8.38
C LEU A 293 5.38 -9.99 -8.90
N ARG A 294 5.96 -8.85 -9.25
CA ARG A 294 5.22 -7.68 -9.73
C ARG A 294 4.34 -8.00 -10.96
N LYS A 295 4.95 -8.67 -11.94
CA LYS A 295 4.29 -9.09 -13.19
C LYS A 295 3.37 -10.28 -12.94
N HIS A 296 3.80 -11.25 -12.14
CA HIS A 296 3.03 -12.45 -11.87
C HIS A 296 1.70 -12.12 -11.17
N VAL A 297 1.76 -11.37 -10.06
CA VAL A 297 0.58 -11.00 -9.27
C VAL A 297 -0.43 -10.22 -10.13
N SER A 298 0.04 -9.22 -10.89
CA SER A 298 -0.82 -8.45 -11.80
C SER A 298 -1.60 -9.31 -12.80
N LYS A 299 -1.02 -10.46 -13.22
CA LYS A 299 -1.60 -11.33 -14.24
C LYS A 299 -2.48 -12.44 -13.68
N THR A 300 -2.15 -12.98 -12.50
CA THR A 300 -2.73 -14.25 -12.02
C THR A 300 -3.55 -14.12 -10.74
N PHE A 301 -3.48 -12.98 -10.04
CA PHE A 301 -4.20 -12.76 -8.78
C PHE A 301 -5.48 -11.97 -9.05
N THR A 302 -6.49 -12.65 -9.55
CA THR A 302 -7.79 -12.06 -9.87
C THR A 302 -8.94 -12.80 -9.18
N GLY A 303 -10.05 -12.09 -9.01
CA GLY A 303 -11.30 -12.65 -8.52
C GLY A 303 -11.31 -12.99 -7.03
N VAL A 304 -12.34 -13.73 -6.62
CA VAL A 304 -12.65 -14.06 -5.22
C VAL A 304 -11.59 -14.90 -4.50
N SER A 305 -10.67 -15.51 -5.25
CA SER A 305 -9.59 -16.33 -4.69
C SER A 305 -8.46 -15.51 -4.05
N THR A 306 -8.56 -14.18 -4.06
CA THR A 306 -7.57 -13.24 -3.52
C THR A 306 -8.22 -11.89 -3.14
N CYS A 307 -7.43 -10.92 -2.67
CA CYS A 307 -7.88 -9.58 -2.32
C CYS A 307 -7.06 -8.53 -3.07
N THR A 308 -7.69 -7.47 -3.60
CA THR A 308 -7.00 -6.35 -4.27
C THR A 308 -5.92 -5.74 -3.37
N HIS A 309 -6.22 -5.51 -2.09
CA HIS A 309 -5.28 -4.92 -1.14
C HIS A 309 -4.11 -5.86 -0.82
N LEU A 310 -4.37 -7.15 -0.63
CA LEU A 310 -3.31 -8.14 -0.43
C LEU A 310 -2.43 -8.27 -1.68
N ASN A 311 -3.04 -8.25 -2.88
CA ASN A 311 -2.32 -8.29 -4.14
C ASN A 311 -1.30 -7.16 -4.23
N ASP A 312 -1.64 -5.93 -3.83
CA ASP A 312 -0.68 -4.82 -3.85
C ASP A 312 0.50 -5.05 -2.88
N VAL A 313 0.27 -5.69 -1.72
CA VAL A 313 1.35 -6.10 -0.81
C VAL A 313 2.27 -7.13 -1.48
N LEU A 314 1.66 -8.20 -2.00
CA LEU A 314 2.37 -9.29 -2.66
C LEU A 314 3.11 -8.84 -3.91
N ARG A 315 2.56 -7.86 -4.64
CA ARG A 315 3.15 -7.31 -5.85
C ARG A 315 4.40 -6.48 -5.54
N ALA A 316 4.37 -5.64 -4.50
CA ALA A 316 5.54 -4.86 -4.12
C ALA A 316 6.59 -5.63 -3.31
N LEU A 317 6.32 -6.89 -2.90
CA LEU A 317 7.40 -7.78 -2.49
C LEU A 317 8.43 -7.96 -3.63
N GLY A 318 8.07 -7.70 -4.89
CA GLY A 318 9.04 -7.68 -5.98
C GLY A 318 10.11 -6.59 -5.85
N ASP A 319 9.86 -5.55 -5.06
CA ASP A 319 10.85 -4.52 -4.74
C ASP A 319 11.96 -5.06 -3.82
N ALA A 320 11.78 -6.24 -3.22
CA ALA A 320 12.83 -6.90 -2.46
C ALA A 320 14.09 -7.12 -3.30
N GLN A 321 13.97 -7.31 -4.62
CA GLN A 321 15.15 -7.42 -5.50
C GLN A 321 16.01 -6.16 -5.43
N HIS A 322 15.39 -4.98 -5.52
CA HIS A 322 16.09 -3.70 -5.42
C HIS A 322 16.82 -3.55 -4.07
N LEU A 323 16.17 -3.96 -2.98
CA LEU A 323 16.74 -3.91 -1.64
C LEU A 323 17.88 -4.92 -1.45
N LEU A 324 17.76 -6.14 -1.99
CA LEU A 324 18.83 -7.15 -1.98
C LEU A 324 20.07 -6.63 -2.71
N ASP A 325 19.89 -6.04 -3.89
CA ASP A 325 20.99 -5.43 -4.64
C ASP A 325 21.65 -4.29 -3.85
N ALA A 326 20.84 -3.50 -3.13
CA ALA A 326 21.35 -2.44 -2.27
C ALA A 326 22.16 -2.99 -1.09
N ILE A 327 21.71 -4.09 -0.45
CA ILE A 327 22.45 -4.79 0.60
C ILE A 327 23.80 -5.29 0.08
N HIS A 328 23.82 -5.93 -1.09
CA HIS A 328 25.06 -6.45 -1.68
C HIS A 328 26.06 -5.34 -1.99
N ARG A 329 25.60 -4.17 -2.47
CA ARG A 329 26.47 -3.01 -2.71
C ARG A 329 27.12 -2.47 -1.44
N VAL A 330 26.44 -2.52 -0.30
CA VAL A 330 26.95 -2.02 0.99
C VAL A 330 27.69 -3.07 1.82
N ARG A 331 27.67 -4.34 1.40
CA ARG A 331 28.37 -5.48 2.03
C ARG A 331 29.16 -6.28 0.99
N PRO A 332 30.22 -5.73 0.38
CA PRO A 332 30.99 -6.44 -0.64
C PRO A 332 31.70 -7.72 -0.13
N ASP A 333 32.04 -7.79 1.16
CA ASP A 333 33.02 -8.76 1.71
C ASP A 333 32.43 -10.02 2.38
N ARG A 334 31.41 -10.67 1.79
CA ARG A 334 30.92 -11.99 2.27
C ARG A 334 30.72 -13.04 1.18
N ARG A 335 31.54 -13.00 0.12
CA ARG A 335 31.70 -14.16 -0.78
C ARG A 335 32.81 -15.07 -0.31
#